data_AF-A0A2P5LNH2-F1
#
_entry.id   AF-A0A2P5LNH2-F1
#
_cell.length_a   1.000
_cell.length_b   1.000
_cell.length_c   1.000
_cell.angle_alpha   90.00
_cell.angle_beta   90.00
_cell.angle_gamma   90.00
#
_symmetry.space_group_name_H-M   'P 1'
#
loop_
_entity.id
_entity.type
_entity.pdbx_description
1 polymer ?
#
loop_
_entity_poly.entity_id
_entity_poly.type
_entity_poly.pdbx_seq_one_letter_code
_entity_poly.pdbx_strand_id
1 'polypeptide(L)'
;MGRALIMSQAPIGKSQELSSAHDGVPRPILRGAGVLILFALLATGLTRFTGVGAVHMPLKNAVESLALLFEDRNDGSVAVRDARDGALFYVVQPGAYGFIRSTLRGLARERRR
;
A
#
# COMPACT_ATOMS: atom_id res chain seq x y z
N MET A 1 32.17 10.20 -77.88
CA MET A 1 30.87 9.48 -77.76
C MET A 1 31.10 8.21 -76.97
N GLY A 2 30.31 7.96 -75.92
CA GLY A 2 30.30 6.66 -75.23
C GLY A 2 30.46 6.76 -73.71
N ARG A 3 29.33 6.81 -73.01
CA ARG A 3 29.17 6.75 -71.55
C ARG A 3 29.84 5.51 -70.95
N ALA A 4 30.47 5.67 -69.78
CA ALA A 4 30.59 4.59 -68.80
C ALA A 4 30.50 5.20 -67.39
N LEU A 5 29.26 5.19 -66.91
CA LEU A 5 28.84 5.50 -65.55
C LEU A 5 29.24 4.29 -64.68
N ILE A 6 30.30 4.41 -63.90
CA ILE A 6 30.67 3.46 -62.85
C ILE A 6 31.02 4.31 -61.63
N MET A 7 30.00 4.73 -60.87
CA MET A 7 29.55 4.03 -59.67
C MET A 7 30.68 3.92 -58.64
N SER A 8 30.87 5.04 -57.95
CA SER A 8 31.63 5.19 -56.71
C SER A 8 31.06 4.22 -55.66
N GLN A 9 31.75 3.10 -55.45
CA GLN A 9 31.49 2.23 -54.32
C GLN A 9 32.22 2.79 -53.11
N ALA A 10 31.47 3.55 -52.31
CA ALA A 10 31.86 3.89 -50.95
C ALA A 10 32.13 2.59 -50.17
N PRO A 11 33.20 2.51 -49.35
CA PRO A 11 33.33 1.41 -48.42
C PRO A 11 32.18 1.51 -47.43
N ILE A 12 31.22 0.58 -47.59
CA ILE A 12 30.13 0.33 -46.67
C ILE A 12 30.72 0.34 -45.27
N GLY A 13 30.22 1.27 -44.46
CA GLY A 13 30.67 1.44 -43.08
C GLY A 13 30.78 0.09 -42.40
N LYS A 14 31.85 -0.08 -41.62
CA LYS A 14 31.84 -1.05 -40.53
C LYS A 14 30.57 -0.75 -39.73
N SER A 15 29.52 -1.51 -39.98
CA SER A 15 28.51 -1.84 -38.98
C SER A 15 29.29 -2.49 -37.86
N GLN A 16 29.86 -1.64 -36.99
CA GLN A 16 30.47 -2.07 -35.75
C GLN A 16 29.38 -2.82 -34.99
N GLU A 17 29.51 -4.13 -35.11
CA GLU A 17 29.16 -5.15 -34.16
C GLU A 17 27.97 -4.83 -33.27
N LEU A 18 26.86 -5.44 -33.67
CA LEU A 18 25.87 -6.07 -32.82
C LEU A 18 26.50 -6.96 -31.73
N SER A 19 27.29 -6.41 -30.82
CA SER A 19 27.65 -7.06 -29.58
C SER A 19 27.17 -6.21 -28.43
N SER A 20 25.84 -6.15 -28.29
CA SER A 20 25.30 -6.34 -26.96
C SER A 20 25.85 -7.68 -26.49
N ALA A 21 27.02 -7.66 -25.86
CA ALA A 21 27.45 -8.74 -24.99
C ALA A 21 26.36 -8.82 -23.92
N HIS A 22 25.30 -9.56 -24.23
CA HIS A 22 24.42 -10.13 -23.25
C HIS A 22 25.25 -11.22 -22.58
N ASP A 23 26.25 -10.78 -21.82
CA ASP A 23 26.95 -11.57 -20.85
C ASP A 23 25.88 -11.88 -19.81
N GLY A 24 25.12 -12.93 -20.10
CA GLY A 24 24.03 -13.40 -19.29
C GLY A 24 24.56 -13.52 -17.87
N VAL A 25 23.82 -12.94 -16.93
CA VAL A 25 24.18 -12.84 -15.52
C VAL A 25 24.88 -14.14 -15.10
N PRO A 26 26.14 -14.08 -14.63
CA PRO A 26 26.91 -15.29 -14.41
C PRO A 26 26.14 -16.19 -13.43
N ARG A 27 25.98 -17.45 -13.83
CA ARG A 27 25.21 -18.48 -13.11
C ARG A 27 25.41 -18.51 -11.58
N PRO A 28 26.62 -18.30 -11.01
CA PRO A 28 26.78 -18.23 -9.56
C PRO A 28 26.02 -17.06 -8.91
N ILE A 29 25.94 -15.90 -9.57
CA ILE A 29 25.21 -14.72 -9.07
C ILE A 29 23.70 -15.01 -9.08
N LEU A 30 23.19 -15.63 -10.15
CA LEU A 30 21.77 -15.97 -10.23
C LEU A 30 21.36 -17.01 -9.16
N ARG A 31 22.23 -17.99 -8.87
CA ARG A 31 22.03 -18.93 -7.77
C ARG A 31 22.10 -18.24 -6.41
N GLY A 32 23.05 -17.33 -6.21
CA GLY A 32 23.17 -16.53 -4.99
C GLY A 32 21.92 -15.70 -4.72
N ALA A 33 21.40 -15.02 -5.75
CA ALA A 33 20.15 -14.28 -5.66
C ALA A 33 18.96 -15.19 -5.32
N GLY A 34 18.87 -16.36 -5.96
CA GLY A 34 17.82 -17.35 -5.65
C GLY A 34 17.89 -17.85 -4.21
N VAL A 35 19.08 -18.15 -3.70
CA VAL A 35 19.30 -18.58 -2.31
C VAL A 35 18.91 -17.47 -1.33
N LEU A 36 19.30 -16.22 -1.62
CA LEU A 36 18.99 -15.08 -0.74
C LEU A 36 17.48 -14.79 -0.70
N ILE A 37 16.80 -14.85 -1.84
CA ILE A 37 15.33 -14.72 -1.91
C ILE A 37 14.67 -15.85 -1.14
N LEU A 38 15.08 -17.10 -1.36
CA LEU A 38 14.54 -18.26 -0.66
C LEU A 38 14.74 -18.14 0.85
N PHE A 39 15.93 -17.72 1.29
CA PHE A 39 16.22 -17.48 2.70
C PHE A 39 15.32 -16.41 3.31
N ALA A 40 15.12 -15.26 2.63
CA ALA A 40 14.24 -14.20 3.10
C ALA A 40 12.78 -14.66 3.21
N LEU A 41 12.30 -15.43 2.22
CA LEU A 41 10.95 -16.02 2.24
C LEU A 41 10.78 -17.03 3.37
N LEU A 42 11.78 -17.90 3.57
CA LEU A 42 11.76 -18.86 4.68
C LEU A 42 11.79 -18.13 6.02
N ALA A 43 12.69 -17.16 6.21
CA ALA A 43 12.77 -16.37 7.45
C ALA A 43 11.43 -15.68 7.76
N THR A 44 10.82 -15.06 6.75
CA THR A 44 9.50 -14.39 6.89
C THR A 44 8.37 -15.40 7.14
N GLY A 45 8.42 -16.57 6.50
CA GLY A 45 7.46 -17.65 6.72
C GLY A 45 7.57 -18.22 8.13
N LEU A 46 8.79 -18.49 8.59
CA LEU A 46 9.10 -18.98 9.92
C LEU A 46 8.65 -17.98 11.00
N THR A 47 8.91 -16.67 10.85
CA THR A 47 8.41 -15.67 11.80
C THR A 47 6.87 -15.61 11.80
N ARG A 48 6.23 -15.77 10.64
CA ARG A 48 4.76 -15.86 10.53
C ARG A 48 4.17 -17.09 11.20
N PHE A 49 4.79 -18.27 11.04
CA PHE A 49 4.30 -19.53 11.62
C PHE A 49 4.60 -19.66 13.11
N THR A 50 5.77 -19.20 13.55
CA THR A 50 6.19 -19.27 14.96
C THR A 50 5.62 -18.11 15.80
N GLY A 51 5.06 -17.08 15.15
CA GLY A 51 4.58 -15.88 15.83
C GLY A 51 5.69 -15.01 16.43
N VAL A 52 6.97 -15.33 16.18
CA VAL A 52 8.12 -14.55 16.66
C VAL A 52 8.12 -13.19 15.96
N GLY A 53 7.82 -12.13 16.71
CA GLY A 53 7.70 -10.77 16.20
C GLY A 53 6.30 -10.41 15.68
N ALA A 54 5.33 -11.33 15.75
CA ALA A 54 3.95 -10.93 15.64
C ALA A 54 3.60 -10.09 16.87
N VAL A 55 3.31 -8.82 16.67
CA VAL A 55 2.54 -8.05 17.65
C VAL A 55 1.14 -8.67 17.63
N HIS A 56 0.99 -9.77 18.37
CA HIS A 56 -0.30 -10.16 18.87
C HIS A 56 -0.71 -9.01 19.76
N MET A 57 -1.51 -8.11 19.20
CA MET A 57 -2.38 -7.28 20.00
C MET A 57 -3.43 -8.29 20.45
N PRO A 58 -3.31 -8.94 21.63
CA PRO A 58 -4.38 -9.79 22.10
C PRO A 58 -5.62 -8.92 22.00
N LEU A 59 -6.69 -9.48 21.44
CA LEU A 59 -7.98 -8.83 21.43
C LEU A 59 -8.36 -8.67 22.90
N LYS A 60 -7.91 -7.57 23.51
CA LYS A 60 -8.19 -7.27 24.90
C LYS A 60 -9.69 -7.17 24.93
N ASN A 61 -10.30 -7.98 25.79
CA ASN A 61 -11.73 -7.88 26.06
C ASN A 61 -12.02 -6.40 26.31
N ALA A 62 -12.99 -5.86 25.57
CA ALA A 62 -13.38 -4.48 25.72
C ALA A 62 -13.69 -4.25 27.20
N VAL A 63 -12.87 -3.44 27.87
CA VAL A 63 -13.02 -3.14 29.30
C VAL A 63 -14.36 -2.45 29.52
N GLU A 64 -14.76 -1.63 28.55
CA GLU A 64 -16.04 -0.97 28.52
C GLU A 64 -16.51 -0.77 27.08
N SER A 65 -17.79 -1.04 26.83
CA SER A 65 -18.45 -0.77 25.55
C SER A 65 -19.50 0.30 25.77
N LEU A 66 -19.23 1.51 25.28
CA LEU A 66 -20.17 2.62 25.33
C LEU A 66 -20.96 2.67 24.01
N ALA A 67 -22.28 2.57 24.11
CA ALA A 67 -23.15 2.74 22.96
C ALA A 67 -23.45 4.24 22.86
N LEU A 68 -22.96 4.89 21.80
CA LEU A 68 -23.14 6.33 21.59
C LEU A 68 -24.04 6.59 20.39
N LEU A 69 -24.92 7.58 20.54
CA LEU A 69 -25.75 8.14 19.48
C LEU A 69 -25.17 9.49 19.05
N PHE A 70 -25.16 9.72 17.75
CA PHE A 70 -24.66 10.95 17.14
C PHE A 70 -25.80 11.61 16.37
N GLU A 71 -26.21 12.80 16.81
CA GLU A 71 -27.30 13.56 16.23
C GLU A 71 -26.76 14.87 15.65
N ASP A 72 -26.88 15.03 14.32
CA ASP A 72 -26.59 16.30 13.65
C ASP A 72 -27.72 17.29 13.96
N ARG A 73 -27.37 18.46 14.52
CA ARG A 73 -28.32 19.53 14.86
C ARG A 73 -28.38 20.59 13.75
N ASN A 74 -29.47 21.34 13.73
CA ASN A 74 -29.73 22.41 12.76
C ASN A 74 -28.75 23.60 12.88
N ASP A 75 -28.13 23.78 14.04
CA ASP A 75 -27.07 24.75 14.29
C ASP A 75 -25.69 24.31 13.74
N GLY A 76 -25.60 23.12 13.14
CA GLY A 76 -24.37 22.55 12.61
C GLY A 76 -23.49 21.86 13.66
N SER A 77 -23.95 21.80 14.91
CA SER A 77 -23.30 21.02 15.97
C SER A 77 -23.70 19.54 15.91
N VAL A 78 -22.89 18.67 16.51
CA VAL A 78 -23.21 17.24 16.63
C VAL A 78 -23.32 16.90 18.12
N ALA A 79 -24.52 16.48 18.55
CA ALA A 79 -24.73 15.99 19.90
C ALA A 79 -24.31 14.52 19.99
N VAL A 80 -23.43 14.22 20.95
CA VAL A 80 -23.01 12.87 21.32
C VAL A 80 -23.77 12.50 22.58
N ARG A 81 -24.64 11.49 22.48
CA ARG A 81 -25.46 11.00 23.58
C ARG A 81 -25.12 9.56 23.91
N ASP A 82 -25.27 9.17 25.17
CA ASP A 82 -25.29 7.74 25.52
C ASP A 82 -26.60 7.12 24.97
N ALA A 83 -26.50 5.98 24.31
CA ALA A 83 -27.62 5.27 23.71
C ALA A 83 -28.49 4.55 24.75
N ARG A 84 -27.99 4.35 25.98
CA ARG A 84 -28.69 3.63 27.04
C ARG A 84 -29.76 4.50 27.71
N ASP A 85 -29.41 5.74 28.04
CA ASP A 85 -30.26 6.67 28.80
C ASP A 85 -30.51 8.01 28.08
N GLY A 86 -29.88 8.23 26.92
CA GLY A 86 -30.00 9.47 26.16
C GLY A 86 -29.23 10.64 26.77
N ALA A 87 -28.40 10.42 27.80
CA ALA A 87 -27.65 11.47 28.46
C ALA A 87 -26.70 12.16 27.48
N LEU A 88 -26.68 13.49 27.50
CA LEU A 88 -25.77 14.26 26.66
C LEU A 88 -24.35 14.13 27.19
N PHE A 89 -23.50 13.41 26.45
CA PHE A 89 -22.11 13.19 26.82
C PHE A 89 -21.25 14.37 26.38
N TYR A 90 -21.46 14.85 25.15
CA TYR A 90 -20.66 15.94 24.57
C TYR A 90 -21.37 16.61 23.39
N VAL A 91 -21.04 17.87 23.12
CA VAL A 91 -21.49 18.60 21.92
C VAL A 91 -20.28 19.04 21.11
N VAL A 92 -20.19 18.53 19.89
CA VAL A 92 -19.17 18.96 18.92
C VAL A 92 -19.64 20.25 18.27
N GLN A 93 -18.91 21.35 18.47
CA GLN A 93 -19.26 22.64 17.90
C GLN A 93 -19.11 22.67 16.36
N PRO A 94 -19.89 23.50 15.65
CA PRO A 94 -19.80 23.65 14.20
C PRO A 94 -18.39 24.12 13.78
N GLY A 95 -17.85 23.54 12.71
CA GLY A 95 -16.51 23.90 12.21
C GLY A 95 -15.33 23.36 13.03
N ALA A 96 -15.58 22.83 14.22
CA ALA A 96 -14.58 22.09 15.00
C ALA A 96 -14.55 20.61 14.57
N TYR A 97 -13.35 20.03 14.48
CA TYR A 97 -13.14 18.59 14.33
C TYR A 97 -13.80 17.94 13.08
N GLY A 98 -13.60 18.52 11.89
CA GLY A 98 -14.09 17.92 10.62
C GLY A 98 -13.64 16.47 10.38
N PHE A 99 -12.49 16.08 10.94
CA PHE A 99 -12.00 14.70 10.98
C PHE A 99 -12.91 13.75 11.78
N ILE A 100 -13.50 14.20 12.89
CA ILE A 100 -14.42 13.37 13.70
C ILE A 100 -15.63 13.01 12.84
N ARG A 101 -16.18 13.98 12.09
CA ARG A 101 -17.34 13.74 11.23
C ARG A 101 -17.04 12.77 10.09
N SER A 102 -15.91 12.93 9.39
CA SER A 102 -15.55 12.03 8.28
C SER A 102 -15.26 10.62 8.78
N THR A 103 -14.56 10.48 9.91
CA THR A 103 -14.26 9.20 10.56
C THR A 103 -15.53 8.50 11.04
N LEU A 104 -16.40 9.19 11.77
CA LEU A 104 -17.68 8.62 12.25
C LEU A 104 -18.58 8.19 11.09
N ARG A 105 -18.66 8.99 10.02
CA ARG A 105 -19.41 8.61 8.81
C ARG A 105 -18.82 7.37 8.14
N GLY A 106 -17.49 7.22 8.13
CA GLY A 106 -16.81 6.02 7.66
C GLY A 106 -17.16 4.78 8.48
N LEU A 107 -17.08 4.88 9.81
CA LEU A 107 -17.42 3.79 10.74
C LEU A 107 -18.89 3.39 10.67
N ALA A 108 -19.80 4.36 10.59
CA ALA A 108 -21.23 4.10 10.44
C ALA A 108 -21.56 3.39 9.12
N ARG A 109 -20.80 3.68 8.05
CA ARG A 109 -20.92 2.99 6.76
C ARG A 109 -20.43 1.55 6.85
N GLU A 110 -19.30 1.30 7.50
CA GLU A 110 -18.75 -0.05 7.66
C GLU A 110 -19.69 -0.94 8.48
N ARG A 111 -20.37 -0.38 9.50
CA ARG A 111 -21.38 -1.10 10.29
C ARG A 111 -22.61 -1.55 9.47
N ARG A 112 -22.83 -0.98 8.27
CA ARG A 112 -23.92 -1.39 7.37
C ARG A 112 -23.48 -2.46 6.35
N ARG A 113 -22.18 -2.76 6.24
CA ARG A 113 -21.67 -3.89 5.45
C ARG A 113 -21.58 -5.13 6.31
#